data_AF-A0A5J4NF53-F1
#
_entry.id   AF-A0A5J4NF53-F1
#
_cell.length_a   1.000
_cell.length_b   1.000
_cell.length_c   1.000
_cell.angle_alpha   90.00
_cell.angle_beta   90.00
_cell.angle_gamma   90.00
#
_symmetry.space_group_name_H-M   'P 1'
#
loop_
_entity.id
_entity.type
_entity.pdbx_description
1 polymer ?
#
loop_
_entity_poly.entity_id
_entity_poly.type
_entity_poly.pdbx_seq_one_letter_code
_entity_poly.pdbx_strand_id
1 'polypeptide(L)'
;MLRVSASAIAVICLVGLTQASNSQSAIFNSDPKKNWAVLVAGSDGWWNYRHQSDVCHAYQLLTGLGIPRENIITFMYDDIANNRK
;
A
#
# COMPACT_ATOMS: atom_id res chain seq x y z
N MET A 1 36.17 -26.24 4.03
CA MET A 1 35.13 -27.05 4.68
C MET A 1 33.88 -26.18 4.83
N LEU A 2 32.93 -26.29 3.89
CA LEU A 2 31.47 -26.13 4.01
C LEU A 2 30.90 -26.37 2.60
N ARG A 3 30.44 -27.60 2.34
CA ARG A 3 29.74 -27.94 1.10
C ARG A 3 28.24 -27.75 1.38
N VAL A 4 27.68 -26.62 0.99
CA VAL A 4 26.24 -26.36 1.12
C VAL A 4 25.55 -27.13 -0.02
N SER A 5 24.76 -28.15 0.30
CA SER A 5 24.09 -29.00 -0.70
C SER A 5 22.88 -28.28 -1.30
N ALA A 6 22.61 -28.49 -2.59
CA ALA A 6 21.53 -27.85 -3.35
C ALA A 6 20.13 -28.04 -2.72
N SER A 7 19.95 -29.07 -1.87
CA SER A 7 18.72 -29.30 -1.11
C SER A 7 18.40 -28.18 -0.11
N ALA A 8 19.40 -27.47 0.41
CA ALA A 8 19.19 -26.38 1.35
C ALA A 8 18.66 -25.09 0.67
N ILE A 9 18.96 -24.88 -0.62
CA ILE A 9 18.52 -23.68 -1.37
C ILE A 9 17.03 -23.78 -1.74
N ALA A 10 16.53 -24.98 -2.06
CA ALA A 10 15.12 -25.20 -2.38
C ALA A 10 14.19 -25.00 -1.16
N VAL A 11 14.64 -25.37 0.04
CA VAL A 11 13.86 -25.22 1.29
C VAL A 11 13.73 -23.75 1.70
N ILE A 12 14.76 -22.94 1.47
CA ILE A 12 14.71 -21.49 1.78
C ILE A 12 13.77 -20.76 0.81
N CYS A 13 13.65 -21.18 -0.44
CA CYS A 13 12.69 -20.60 -1.39
C CYS A 13 11.22 -20.86 -1.02
N LEU A 14 10.89 -22.01 -0.39
CA LEU A 14 9.51 -22.30 0.02
C LEU A 14 9.10 -21.54 1.31
N VAL A 15 10.02 -21.36 2.25
CA VAL A 15 9.74 -20.63 3.51
C VAL A 15 9.76 -19.11 3.30
N GLY A 16 10.48 -18.61 2.28
CA GLY A 16 10.48 -17.18 1.92
C GLY A 16 9.19 -16.70 1.24
N LEU A 17 8.47 -17.57 0.52
CA LEU A 17 7.25 -17.21 -0.19
C LEU A 17 5.99 -17.18 0.71
N THR A 18 6.01 -17.81 1.89
CA THR A 18 4.83 -17.85 2.79
C THR A 18 4.80 -16.77 3.86
N GLN A 19 5.89 -16.02 4.06
CA GLN A 19 5.98 -15.04 5.17
C GLN A 19 5.82 -13.57 4.76
N ALA A 20 5.53 -13.28 3.48
CA ALA A 20 5.25 -11.91 3.05
C ALA A 20 3.76 -11.49 3.21
N SER A 21 2.86 -12.43 3.52
CA SER A 21 1.41 -12.17 3.56
C SER A 21 0.83 -11.85 4.94
N ASN A 22 1.60 -11.97 6.03
CA ASN A 22 1.04 -11.97 7.40
C ASN A 22 1.05 -10.63 8.14
N SER A 23 1.51 -9.53 7.54
CA SER A 23 1.59 -8.24 8.25
C SER A 23 0.48 -7.25 7.91
N GLN A 24 -0.32 -7.48 6.87
CA GLN A 24 -1.45 -6.58 6.54
C GLN A 24 -2.72 -6.89 7.35
N SER A 25 -2.90 -8.13 7.79
CA SER A 25 -4.12 -8.62 8.43
C SER A 25 -4.31 -8.20 9.89
N ALA A 26 -3.26 -7.77 10.60
CA ALA A 26 -3.36 -7.42 12.01
C ALA A 26 -3.90 -5.99 12.25
N ILE A 27 -3.79 -5.10 11.27
CA ILE A 27 -4.22 -3.69 11.38
C ILE A 27 -5.61 -3.47 10.79
N PHE A 28 -5.96 -4.22 9.75
CA PHE A 28 -7.27 -4.16 9.11
C PHE A 28 -8.20 -5.23 9.67
N ASN A 29 -9.49 -4.91 9.80
CA ASN A 29 -10.51 -5.93 10.02
C ASN A 29 -10.41 -7.00 8.93
N SER A 30 -10.62 -8.27 9.29
CA SER A 30 -10.66 -9.38 8.34
C SER A 30 -11.75 -9.23 7.27
N ASP A 31 -12.76 -8.39 7.50
CA ASP A 31 -13.73 -7.93 6.51
C ASP A 31 -13.37 -6.51 6.03
N PRO A 32 -12.75 -6.36 4.84
CA PRO A 32 -12.36 -5.06 4.29
C PRO A 32 -13.50 -4.04 4.22
N LYS A 33 -14.76 -4.49 4.08
CA LYS A 33 -15.93 -3.62 3.93
C LYS A 33 -16.28 -2.83 5.18
N LYS A 34 -15.75 -3.24 6.34
CA LYS A 34 -15.95 -2.57 7.62
C LYS A 34 -14.85 -1.57 7.96
N ASN A 35 -13.76 -1.57 7.21
CA ASN A 35 -12.64 -0.66 7.45
C ASN A 35 -12.96 0.73 6.89
N TRP A 36 -12.52 1.75 7.61
CA TRP A 36 -12.58 3.15 7.21
C TRP A 36 -11.17 3.71 7.12
N ALA A 37 -10.94 4.59 6.16
CA ALA A 37 -9.66 5.27 5.99
C ALA A 37 -9.88 6.76 5.75
N VAL A 38 -8.97 7.57 6.31
CA VAL A 38 -8.88 9.00 6.02
C VAL A 38 -7.49 9.26 5.45
N LEU A 39 -7.42 9.72 4.22
CA LEU A 39 -6.18 10.04 3.51
C LEU A 39 -6.03 11.56 3.42
N VAL A 40 -4.86 12.11 3.76
CA VAL A 40 -4.65 13.55 3.81
C VAL A 40 -3.30 13.92 3.17
N ALA A 41 -3.34 14.75 2.13
CA ALA A 41 -2.18 15.46 1.60
C ALA A 41 -2.17 16.88 2.16
N GLY A 42 -1.19 17.19 3.02
CA GLY A 42 -1.12 18.48 3.74
C GLY A 42 -0.43 19.62 2.98
N SER A 43 -0.22 19.50 1.66
CA SER A 43 0.45 20.54 0.87
C SER A 43 0.02 20.52 -0.60
N ASP A 44 0.29 21.63 -1.26
CA ASP A 44 0.00 21.92 -2.66
C ASP A 44 1.27 22.22 -3.48
N GLY A 45 1.10 22.38 -4.78
CA GLY A 45 2.13 22.78 -5.74
C GLY A 45 3.00 21.63 -6.25
N TRP A 46 3.50 21.79 -7.49
CA TRP A 46 4.31 20.80 -8.20
C TRP A 46 5.53 20.31 -7.40
N TRP A 47 6.18 21.19 -6.62
CA TRP A 47 7.32 20.81 -5.77
C TRP A 47 6.95 19.79 -4.68
N ASN A 48 5.67 19.71 -4.32
CA ASN A 48 5.13 18.76 -3.36
C ASN A 48 4.29 17.65 -4.01
N TYR A 49 4.47 17.40 -5.32
CA TYR A 49 3.84 16.32 -6.08
C TYR A 49 3.74 15.00 -5.31
N ARG A 50 4.80 14.65 -4.59
CA ARG A 50 4.90 13.42 -3.79
C ARG A 50 3.76 13.26 -2.79
N HIS A 51 3.31 14.32 -2.12
CA HIS A 51 2.30 14.20 -1.06
C HIS A 51 0.91 13.82 -1.62
N GLN A 52 0.50 14.41 -2.73
CA GLN A 52 -0.77 14.02 -3.38
C GLN A 52 -0.64 12.68 -4.11
N SER A 53 0.53 12.38 -4.65
CA SER A 53 0.81 11.08 -5.28
C SER A 53 0.75 9.92 -4.30
N ASP A 54 1.28 10.10 -3.09
CA ASP A 54 1.22 9.12 -2.02
C ASP A 54 -0.23 8.86 -1.59
N VAL A 55 -1.06 9.91 -1.50
CA VAL A 55 -2.50 9.79 -1.23
C VAL A 55 -3.22 9.03 -2.34
N CYS A 56 -2.99 9.37 -3.61
CA CYS A 56 -3.56 8.64 -4.73
C CYS A 56 -3.11 7.18 -4.76
N HIS A 57 -1.84 6.90 -4.46
CA HIS A 57 -1.31 5.55 -4.37
C HIS A 57 -1.99 4.74 -3.26
N ALA A 58 -2.12 5.33 -2.07
CA ALA A 58 -2.83 4.71 -0.94
C ALA A 58 -4.30 4.46 -1.28
N TYR A 59 -4.99 5.39 -1.94
CA TYR A 59 -6.37 5.21 -2.39
C TYR A 59 -6.51 3.97 -3.29
N GLN A 60 -5.65 3.83 -4.31
CA GLN A 60 -5.67 2.68 -5.21
C GLN A 60 -5.39 1.38 -4.46
N LEU A 61 -4.42 1.37 -3.55
CA LEU A 61 -4.12 0.20 -2.72
C LEU A 61 -5.34 -0.22 -1.88
N LEU A 62 -5.97 0.72 -1.17
CA LEU A 62 -7.13 0.44 -0.31
C LEU A 62 -8.33 -0.08 -1.12
N THR A 63 -8.60 0.49 -2.29
CA THR A 63 -9.64 -0.03 -3.18
C THR A 63 -9.31 -1.42 -3.74
N GLY A 64 -8.04 -1.68 -4.06
CA GLY A 64 -7.54 -3.00 -4.48
C GLY A 64 -7.64 -4.06 -3.37
N LEU A 65 -7.55 -3.65 -2.10
CA LEU A 65 -7.78 -4.49 -0.92
C LEU A 65 -9.28 -4.73 -0.62
N GLY A 66 -10.19 -4.14 -1.40
CA GLY A 66 -11.63 -4.36 -1.27
C GLY A 66 -12.33 -3.44 -0.25
N ILE A 67 -11.67 -2.37 0.20
CA ILE A 67 -12.33 -1.33 1.00
C ILE A 67 -13.24 -0.52 0.06
N PRO A 68 -14.53 -0.37 0.39
CA PRO A 68 -15.49 0.35 -0.45
C PRO A 68 -15.16 1.84 -0.48
N ARG A 69 -15.39 2.49 -1.63
CA ARG A 69 -14.97 3.89 -1.86
C ARG A 69 -15.68 4.86 -0.91
N GLU A 70 -16.91 4.57 -0.52
CA GLU A 70 -17.66 5.33 0.47
C GLU A 70 -17.01 5.37 1.86
N ASN A 71 -16.12 4.42 2.17
CA ASN A 71 -15.38 4.37 3.43
C ASN A 71 -13.99 5.03 3.37
N ILE A 72 -13.61 5.60 2.22
CA ILE A 72 -12.30 6.23 2.02
C ILE A 72 -12.52 7.74 1.84
N ILE A 73 -12.29 8.49 2.92
CA ILE A 73 -12.38 9.95 2.91
C ILE A 73 -11.02 10.50 2.49
N THR A 74 -10.99 11.31 1.43
CA THR A 74 -9.73 11.84 0.87
C THR A 74 -9.72 13.36 0.93
N PHE A 75 -8.65 13.91 1.50
CA PHE A 75 -8.35 15.34 1.49
C PHE A 75 -7.03 15.57 0.75
N MET A 76 -7.11 16.31 -0.36
CA MET A 76 -5.96 16.76 -1.13
C MET A 76 -6.30 18.06 -1.84
N TYR A 77 -5.29 18.84 -2.20
CA TYR A 77 -5.51 20.15 -2.84
C TYR A 77 -5.97 20.04 -4.31
N ASP A 78 -5.67 18.91 -4.96
CA ASP A 78 -6.10 18.57 -6.33
C ASP A 78 -5.55 19.50 -7.44
N ASP A 79 -4.33 20.01 -7.27
CA ASP A 79 -3.65 20.90 -8.22
C ASP A 79 -2.53 20.21 -9.04
N ILE A 80 -2.38 18.88 -8.88
CA ILE A 80 -1.28 18.12 -9.47
C ILE A 80 -1.63 17.51 -10.84
N ALA A 81 -2.77 16.83 -10.98
CA ALA A 81 -3.08 16.05 -12.19
C ALA A 81 -3.14 16.89 -13.49
N ASN A 82 -3.53 18.16 -13.36
CA ASN A 82 -3.66 19.10 -14.47
C ASN A 82 -2.62 20.23 -14.40
N ASN A 83 -1.52 20.02 -13.66
CA ASN A 83 -0.47 21.01 -13.56
C ASN A 83 0.23 21.22 -14.91
N ARG A 84 0.62 22.46 -15.22
CA ARG A 84 1.29 22.82 -16.49
C ARG A 84 2.81 22.88 -16.40
N LYS A 85 3.37 22.79 -15.19
CA LYS A 85 4.80 22.84 -14.97
C LYS A 85 5.46 21.49 -15.29
#